data_AF-A0A226HSD9-F1
#
_entry.id   AF-A0A226HSD9-F1
#
_cell.length_a   1.000
_cell.length_b   1.000
_cell.length_c   1.000
_cell.angle_alpha   90.00
_cell.angle_beta   90.00
_cell.angle_gamma   90.00
#
_symmetry.space_group_name_H-M   'P 1'
#
loop_
_entity.id
_entity.type
_entity.pdbx_description
1 polymer ?
#
loop_
_entity_poly.entity_id
_entity_poly.type
_entity_poly.pdbx_seq_one_letter_code
_entity_poly.pdbx_strand_id
1 'polypeptide(L)'
;MKTLKLVTLLVFTFVSFSNINSQTVQNDSLKLDYTKIYSLALDGNPKQALSLLEIGPNKKISKKDLKFKTDFENRFKFKNDKSDFLETRKSKIDQLLKIYRDYWRMSFLDKEKKNDTLIMKNVFNFLKTKFPSSEKLTFNEDSINVYQKKYISSLGYHTTGFGKTGGLYDLLVWKTEKDTVYNLNYDGKETDVKIYFMDDFVTLGWSEYATLGRYYPAGWATKEALFCVKKAYDLKSETFKISYIGHEGRHFADYKLFPKLKGVGSADLEYRAKLTELSLYSPDGLYKRLQFFINNGNYDSENGHSIAAFCVIRDLSRLLFQNDYEKDLEKWKAIPAAKINEAATKLLEENTKALEKIPNVENLIK
;
A
#
# COMPACT_ATOMS: atom_id res chain seq x y z
N MET A 1 28.94 -21.15 -6.76
CA MET A 1 28.47 -19.75 -6.87
C MET A 1 27.11 -19.65 -6.22
N LYS A 2 27.01 -19.00 -5.05
CA LYS A 2 25.76 -18.85 -4.29
C LYS A 2 24.81 -17.94 -5.08
N THR A 3 23.67 -18.48 -5.48
CA THR A 3 22.56 -17.74 -6.09
C THR A 3 21.98 -16.78 -5.06
N LEU A 4 22.19 -15.48 -5.27
CA LEU A 4 21.60 -14.42 -4.49
C LEU A 4 20.10 -14.37 -4.84
N LYS A 5 19.24 -15.03 -4.05
CA LYS A 5 17.78 -14.85 -4.16
C LYS A 5 17.44 -13.43 -3.70
N LEU A 6 17.24 -12.53 -4.65
CA LEU A 6 16.87 -11.13 -4.39
C LEU A 6 15.34 -11.02 -4.35
N VAL A 7 14.74 -11.26 -3.17
CA VAL A 7 13.32 -10.95 -2.95
C VAL A 7 13.20 -9.42 -2.84
N THR A 8 12.86 -8.74 -3.94
CA THR A 8 12.50 -7.32 -3.91
C THR A 8 10.98 -7.22 -4.03
N LEU A 9 10.30 -7.21 -2.89
CA LEU A 9 8.86 -6.95 -2.82
C LEU A 9 8.67 -5.80 -1.83
N LEU A 10 8.08 -4.70 -2.28
CA LEU A 10 7.84 -3.50 -1.48
C LEU A 10 6.43 -3.55 -0.88
N VAL A 11 6.29 -3.30 0.43
CA VAL A 11 4.98 -3.10 1.08
C VAL A 11 4.56 -1.66 0.87
N PHE A 12 3.32 -1.39 0.50
CA PHE A 12 2.86 -0.02 0.31
C PHE A 12 1.74 0.32 1.27
N THR A 13 1.95 1.32 2.12
CA THR A 13 0.87 1.93 2.92
C THR A 13 -0.10 2.68 2.01
N PHE A 14 -1.39 2.37 2.00
CA PHE A 14 -2.36 3.10 1.16
C PHE A 14 -3.02 4.25 1.94
N VAL A 15 -2.98 5.48 1.42
CA VAL A 15 -3.59 6.67 2.06
C VAL A 15 -4.79 7.18 1.26
N SER A 16 -5.82 7.68 1.97
CA SER A 16 -7.02 8.32 1.42
C SER A 16 -7.09 9.80 1.82
N PHE A 17 -7.21 10.73 0.87
CA PHE A 17 -7.42 12.17 1.14
C PHE A 17 -8.90 12.56 1.34
N SER A 18 -9.43 12.57 2.56
CA SER A 18 -10.80 13.07 2.81
C SER A 18 -10.81 14.56 3.17
N ASN A 19 -11.20 15.42 2.22
CA ASN A 19 -11.73 16.75 2.56
C ASN A 19 -13.23 16.59 2.86
N ILE A 20 -13.61 16.70 4.13
CA ILE A 20 -15.01 16.69 4.56
C ILE A 20 -15.43 18.14 4.79
N ASN A 21 -16.14 18.72 3.81
CA ASN A 21 -17.06 19.82 4.09
C ASN A 21 -18.46 19.21 4.15
N SER A 22 -19.03 19.17 5.35
CA SER A 22 -20.41 18.75 5.57
C SER A 22 -21.31 19.98 5.60
N GLN A 23 -22.14 20.14 4.59
CA GLN A 23 -23.42 20.83 4.73
C GLN A 23 -24.49 19.85 4.25
N THR A 24 -25.31 19.38 5.19
CA THR A 24 -26.44 18.49 4.92
C THR A 24 -27.64 19.31 4.49
N VAL A 25 -27.85 19.37 3.18
CA VAL A 25 -29.19 19.57 2.61
C VAL A 25 -29.68 18.20 2.19
N GLN A 26 -30.88 17.82 2.62
CA GLN A 26 -31.56 16.61 2.18
C GLN A 26 -31.76 16.72 0.67
N ASN A 27 -30.97 15.97 -0.10
CA ASN A 27 -30.84 16.10 -1.54
C ASN A 27 -31.16 14.75 -2.17
N ASP A 28 -32.17 14.68 -3.03
CA ASP A 28 -32.59 13.48 -3.79
C ASP A 28 -31.54 13.00 -4.81
N SER A 29 -30.29 13.44 -4.67
CA SER A 29 -29.16 13.10 -5.52
C SER A 29 -28.59 11.74 -5.10
N LEU A 30 -28.46 10.81 -6.05
CA LEU A 30 -27.78 9.55 -5.80
C LEU A 30 -26.32 9.81 -5.45
N LYS A 31 -25.87 9.28 -4.32
CA LYS A 31 -24.46 9.31 -3.90
C LYS A 31 -23.83 7.97 -4.21
N LEU A 32 -22.75 7.97 -4.99
CA LEU A 32 -21.98 6.76 -5.24
C LEU A 32 -21.30 6.27 -3.96
N ASP A 33 -21.32 4.96 -3.75
CA ASP A 33 -20.56 4.32 -2.67
C ASP A 33 -19.10 4.17 -3.10
N TYR A 34 -18.36 5.27 -3.00
CA TYR A 34 -16.94 5.33 -3.31
C TYR A 34 -16.13 4.28 -2.54
N THR A 35 -16.45 4.05 -1.28
CA THR A 35 -15.73 3.09 -0.43
C THR A 35 -15.82 1.69 -1.02
N LYS A 36 -17.02 1.23 -1.37
CA LYS A 36 -17.23 -0.08 -1.99
C LYS A 36 -16.60 -0.18 -3.38
N ILE A 37 -16.72 0.87 -4.19
CA ILE A 37 -16.13 0.92 -5.54
C ILE A 37 -14.60 0.81 -5.47
N TYR A 38 -13.96 1.57 -4.59
CA TYR A 38 -12.51 1.53 -4.43
C TYR A 38 -12.03 0.23 -3.80
N SER A 39 -12.78 -0.35 -2.85
CA SER A 39 -12.46 -1.68 -2.31
C SER A 39 -12.40 -2.72 -3.42
N LEU A 40 -13.44 -2.78 -4.27
CA LEU A 40 -13.46 -3.70 -5.42
C LEU A 40 -12.30 -3.44 -6.39
N ALA A 41 -11.94 -2.17 -6.64
CA ALA A 41 -10.81 -1.84 -7.50
C ALA A 41 -9.46 -2.28 -6.90
N LEU A 42 -9.27 -2.12 -5.58
CA LEU A 42 -8.07 -2.57 -4.86
C LEU A 42 -7.98 -4.11 -4.79
N ASP A 43 -9.11 -4.80 -4.74
CA ASP A 43 -9.18 -6.27 -4.84
C ASP A 43 -8.97 -6.81 -6.28
N GLY A 44 -8.60 -5.91 -7.21
CA GLY A 44 -8.41 -6.22 -8.62
C GLY A 44 -9.71 -6.61 -9.35
N ASN A 45 -10.86 -6.19 -8.83
CA ASN A 45 -12.20 -6.46 -9.38
C ASN A 45 -12.92 -5.17 -9.88
N PRO A 46 -12.28 -4.19 -10.54
CA PRO A 46 -12.96 -2.95 -10.94
C PRO A 46 -14.12 -3.19 -11.93
N LYS A 47 -14.13 -4.33 -12.64
CA LYS A 47 -15.27 -4.73 -13.48
C LYS A 47 -16.55 -4.93 -12.67
N GLN A 48 -16.46 -5.52 -11.47
CA GLN A 48 -17.62 -5.70 -10.58
C GLN A 48 -18.14 -4.35 -10.06
N ALA A 49 -17.27 -3.35 -9.93
CA ALA A 49 -17.66 -2.02 -9.48
C ALA A 49 -18.51 -1.25 -10.52
N LEU A 50 -18.52 -1.68 -11.80
CA LEU A 50 -19.31 -1.01 -12.86
C LEU A 50 -20.81 -1.03 -12.57
N SER A 51 -21.34 -2.09 -11.95
CA SER A 51 -22.77 -2.15 -11.59
C SER A 51 -23.14 -1.15 -10.51
N LEU A 52 -22.20 -0.76 -9.64
CA LEU A 52 -22.39 0.27 -8.63
C LEU A 52 -22.43 1.69 -9.24
N LEU A 53 -22.10 1.82 -10.52
CA LEU A 53 -22.16 3.08 -11.28
C LEU A 53 -23.43 3.20 -12.12
N GLU A 54 -24.35 2.23 -12.06
CA GLU A 54 -25.62 2.29 -12.76
C GLU A 54 -26.56 3.27 -12.06
N ILE A 55 -27.14 4.17 -12.85
CA ILE A 55 -28.04 5.22 -12.35
C ILE A 55 -29.40 4.96 -13.00
N GLY A 56 -30.42 4.83 -12.16
CA GLY A 56 -31.80 4.69 -12.64
C GLY A 56 -32.26 5.95 -13.41
N PRO A 57 -33.19 5.81 -14.37
CA PRO A 57 -33.55 6.86 -15.33
C PRO A 57 -34.02 8.18 -14.70
N ASN A 58 -34.55 8.16 -13.48
CA ASN A 58 -35.13 9.33 -12.80
C ASN A 58 -34.24 9.90 -11.68
N LYS A 59 -33.02 9.38 -11.48
CA LYS A 59 -32.14 9.86 -10.41
C LYS A 59 -31.22 10.98 -10.89
N LYS A 60 -31.22 12.09 -10.16
CA LYS A 60 -30.25 13.17 -10.37
C LYS A 60 -28.89 12.72 -9.82
N ILE A 61 -27.82 13.05 -10.54
CA ILE A 61 -26.44 12.77 -10.16
C ILE A 61 -25.65 14.08 -10.04
N SER A 62 -24.79 14.19 -9.04
CA SER A 62 -23.94 15.36 -8.88
C SER A 62 -22.90 15.44 -10.00
N LYS A 63 -22.39 16.64 -10.32
CA LYS A 63 -21.31 16.81 -11.31
C LYS A 63 -20.06 15.99 -10.95
N LYS A 64 -19.75 15.89 -9.65
CA LYS A 64 -18.63 15.11 -9.12
C LYS A 64 -18.81 13.61 -9.41
N ASP A 65 -19.97 13.07 -9.04
CA ASP A 65 -20.26 11.65 -9.24
C ASP A 65 -20.36 11.30 -10.72
N LEU A 66 -20.92 12.19 -11.55
CA LEU A 66 -20.97 12.01 -13.00
C LEU A 66 -19.56 11.96 -13.60
N LYS A 67 -18.68 12.89 -13.21
CA LYS A 67 -17.28 12.87 -13.64
C LYS A 67 -16.59 11.57 -13.23
N PHE A 68 -16.72 11.18 -11.96
CA PHE A 68 -16.13 9.93 -11.46
C PHE A 68 -16.62 8.71 -12.25
N LYS A 69 -17.94 8.60 -12.47
CA LYS A 69 -18.55 7.55 -13.27
C LYS A 69 -17.97 7.53 -14.69
N THR A 70 -17.93 8.68 -15.36
CA THR A 70 -17.37 8.79 -16.72
C THR A 70 -15.90 8.35 -16.77
N ASP A 71 -15.08 8.82 -15.84
CA ASP A 71 -13.65 8.48 -15.79
C ASP A 71 -13.44 6.98 -15.55
N PHE A 72 -14.23 6.38 -14.65
CA PHE A 72 -14.16 4.95 -14.33
C PHE A 72 -14.65 4.08 -15.51
N GLU A 73 -15.75 4.46 -16.17
CA GLU A 73 -16.25 3.77 -17.35
C GLU A 73 -15.28 3.88 -18.52
N ASN A 74 -14.67 5.05 -18.74
CA ASN A 74 -13.64 5.23 -19.76
C ASN A 74 -12.47 4.26 -19.57
N ARG A 75 -12.11 3.97 -18.32
CA ARG A 75 -11.03 3.03 -18.00
C ARG A 75 -11.44 1.57 -18.17
N PHE A 76 -12.60 1.17 -17.67
CA PHE A 76 -12.95 -0.26 -17.49
C PHE A 76 -14.15 -0.78 -18.29
N LYS A 77 -15.06 0.08 -18.77
CA LYS A 77 -16.31 -0.36 -19.41
C LYS A 77 -16.14 -0.73 -20.88
N PHE A 78 -15.36 0.06 -21.61
CA PHE A 78 -15.26 -0.08 -23.06
C PHE A 78 -14.23 -1.13 -23.49
N LYS A 79 -14.20 -1.49 -24.78
CA LYS A 79 -13.20 -2.43 -25.31
C LYS A 79 -11.77 -1.92 -25.12
N ASN A 80 -11.53 -0.66 -25.46
CA ASN A 80 -10.27 0.04 -25.28
C ASN A 80 -10.36 1.01 -24.10
N ASP A 81 -9.23 1.26 -23.44
CA ASP A 81 -9.13 2.35 -22.45
C ASP A 81 -9.29 3.71 -23.17
N LYS A 82 -10.29 4.48 -22.76
CA LYS A 82 -10.60 5.83 -23.24
C LYS A 82 -10.21 6.91 -22.23
N SER A 83 -9.55 6.55 -21.15
CA SER A 83 -9.11 7.50 -20.13
C SER A 83 -7.85 8.23 -20.55
N ASP A 84 -7.58 9.36 -19.91
CA ASP A 84 -6.44 10.24 -20.12
C ASP A 84 -5.17 9.79 -19.35
N PHE A 85 -5.10 8.52 -18.93
CA PHE A 85 -4.07 8.06 -18.00
C PHE A 85 -2.65 8.25 -18.54
N LEU A 86 -2.44 7.91 -19.83
CA LEU A 86 -1.13 8.02 -20.47
C LEU A 86 -0.84 9.45 -20.91
N GLU A 87 -1.86 10.19 -21.34
CA GLU A 87 -1.79 11.58 -21.77
C GLU A 87 -1.34 12.50 -20.62
N THR A 88 -1.87 12.26 -19.42
CA THR A 88 -1.50 13.03 -18.22
C THR A 88 -0.14 12.64 -17.62
N ARG A 89 0.50 11.58 -18.13
CA ARG A 89 1.76 11.00 -17.61
C ARG A 89 2.89 10.96 -18.62
N LYS A 90 2.84 11.83 -19.64
CA LYS A 90 3.85 11.92 -20.69
C LYS A 90 5.26 12.06 -20.13
N SER A 91 6.16 11.18 -20.55
CA SER A 91 7.52 11.07 -20.07
C SER A 91 8.41 10.25 -21.02
N LYS A 92 9.71 10.18 -20.70
CA LYS A 92 10.67 9.34 -21.43
C LYS A 92 10.36 7.83 -21.38
N ILE A 93 9.42 7.37 -20.52
CA ILE A 93 9.05 5.96 -20.37
C ILE A 93 7.66 5.63 -20.91
N ASP A 94 7.03 6.49 -21.71
CA ASP A 94 5.66 6.32 -22.22
C ASP A 94 5.35 4.92 -22.76
N GLN A 95 6.26 4.37 -23.56
CA GLN A 95 6.07 3.04 -24.16
C GLN A 95 6.11 1.93 -23.12
N LEU A 96 6.97 2.05 -22.11
CA LEU A 96 7.02 1.10 -20.99
C LEU A 96 5.77 1.23 -20.11
N LEU A 97 5.36 2.47 -19.78
CA LEU A 97 4.14 2.71 -18.99
C LEU A 97 2.89 2.17 -19.70
N LYS A 98 2.82 2.28 -21.03
CA LYS A 98 1.74 1.68 -21.81
C LYS A 98 1.67 0.16 -21.65
N ILE A 99 2.82 -0.54 -21.65
CA ILE A 99 2.87 -2.00 -21.45
C ILE A 99 2.27 -2.37 -20.08
N TYR A 100 2.66 -1.65 -19.04
CA TYR A 100 2.15 -1.85 -17.68
C TYR A 100 0.67 -1.53 -17.55
N ARG A 101 0.23 -0.37 -18.06
CA ARG A 101 -1.18 0.03 -18.08
C ARG A 101 -2.05 -1.02 -18.76
N ASP A 102 -1.64 -1.47 -19.95
CA ASP A 102 -2.36 -2.49 -20.72
C ASP A 102 -2.44 -3.81 -19.94
N TYR A 103 -1.34 -4.23 -19.30
CA TYR A 103 -1.32 -5.39 -18.42
C TYR A 103 -2.28 -5.27 -17.23
N TRP A 104 -2.21 -4.16 -16.47
CA TRP A 104 -3.11 -3.95 -15.33
C TRP A 104 -4.56 -4.05 -15.76
N ARG A 105 -4.92 -3.35 -16.84
CA ARG A 105 -6.27 -3.37 -17.38
C ARG A 105 -6.71 -4.77 -17.81
N MET A 106 -5.87 -5.50 -18.51
CA MET A 106 -6.17 -6.88 -18.93
C MET A 106 -6.39 -7.79 -17.72
N SER A 107 -5.50 -7.72 -16.73
CA SER A 107 -5.60 -8.50 -15.49
C SER A 107 -6.84 -8.18 -14.67
N PHE A 108 -7.35 -6.94 -14.72
CA PHE A 108 -8.59 -6.56 -14.08
C PHE A 108 -9.86 -7.01 -14.81
N LEU A 109 -9.82 -7.07 -16.15
CA LEU A 109 -11.00 -7.41 -16.96
C LEU A 109 -11.14 -8.91 -17.22
N ASP A 110 -10.05 -9.65 -17.13
CA ASP A 110 -9.97 -11.08 -17.44
C ASP A 110 -8.87 -11.77 -16.61
N LYS A 111 -9.25 -12.25 -15.41
CA LYS A 111 -8.36 -12.89 -14.44
C LYS A 111 -7.91 -14.29 -14.84
N GLU A 112 -8.67 -14.98 -15.70
CA GLU A 112 -8.38 -16.35 -16.14
C GLU A 112 -7.25 -16.39 -17.17
N LYS A 113 -6.92 -15.26 -17.80
CA LYS A 113 -5.81 -15.16 -18.74
C LYS A 113 -4.45 -15.12 -18.02
N LYS A 114 -3.47 -15.83 -18.60
CA LYS A 114 -2.05 -15.81 -18.19
C LYS A 114 -1.37 -14.48 -18.56
N ASN A 115 -1.87 -13.36 -18.04
CA ASN A 115 -1.40 -12.02 -18.35
C ASN A 115 0.03 -11.77 -17.85
N ASP A 116 0.47 -12.48 -16.82
CA ASP A 116 1.83 -12.40 -16.26
C ASP A 116 2.91 -12.79 -17.27
N THR A 117 2.72 -13.92 -17.97
CA THR A 117 3.66 -14.34 -19.03
C THR A 117 3.71 -13.29 -20.15
N LEU A 118 2.59 -12.65 -20.45
CA LEU A 118 2.50 -11.65 -21.50
C LEU A 118 3.24 -10.35 -21.14
N ILE A 119 3.08 -9.82 -19.91
CA ILE A 119 3.84 -8.63 -19.50
C ILE A 119 5.33 -8.92 -19.47
N MET A 120 5.76 -10.09 -18.95
CA MET A 120 7.17 -10.47 -18.96
C MET A 120 7.73 -10.44 -20.39
N LYS A 121 7.01 -11.03 -21.36
CA LYS A 121 7.41 -11.04 -22.78
C LYS A 121 7.46 -9.63 -23.37
N ASN A 122 6.46 -8.80 -23.09
CA ASN A 122 6.39 -7.44 -23.62
C ASN A 122 7.50 -6.55 -23.07
N VAL A 123 7.77 -6.60 -21.76
CA VAL A 123 8.86 -5.84 -21.13
C VAL A 123 10.23 -6.35 -21.62
N PHE A 124 10.42 -7.67 -21.71
CA PHE A 124 11.65 -8.25 -22.24
C PHE A 124 11.93 -7.76 -23.68
N ASN A 125 10.94 -7.85 -24.57
CA ASN A 125 11.07 -7.39 -25.95
C ASN A 125 11.30 -5.88 -26.04
N PHE A 126 10.61 -5.11 -25.20
CA PHE A 126 10.80 -3.66 -25.10
C PHE A 126 12.25 -3.32 -24.73
N LEU A 127 12.80 -3.95 -23.70
CA LEU A 127 14.18 -3.72 -23.27
C LEU A 127 15.19 -4.14 -24.34
N LYS A 128 15.01 -5.30 -24.98
CA LYS A 128 15.85 -5.73 -26.11
C LYS A 128 15.86 -4.72 -27.25
N THR A 129 14.74 -4.05 -27.50
CA THR A 129 14.60 -3.10 -28.61
C THR A 129 15.06 -1.70 -28.24
N LYS A 130 14.81 -1.25 -27.01
CA LYS A 130 14.96 0.16 -26.60
C LYS A 130 16.14 0.43 -25.69
N PHE A 131 16.79 -0.60 -25.15
CA PHE A 131 17.95 -0.45 -24.30
C PHE A 131 19.17 -1.17 -24.92
N PRO A 132 20.08 -0.44 -25.59
CA PRO A 132 21.24 -1.03 -26.25
C PRO A 132 22.08 -1.92 -25.33
N SER A 133 22.27 -1.52 -24.08
CA SER A 133 23.05 -2.27 -23.09
C SER A 133 22.37 -3.55 -22.57
N SER A 134 21.32 -4.06 -23.22
CA SER A 134 20.56 -5.26 -22.84
C SER A 134 21.10 -6.58 -23.43
N GLU A 135 22.37 -6.60 -23.86
CA GLU A 135 23.01 -7.77 -24.49
C GLU A 135 22.82 -9.06 -23.67
N LYS A 136 23.10 -9.00 -22.35
CA LYS A 136 23.00 -10.15 -21.43
C LYS A 136 21.62 -10.31 -20.77
N LEU A 137 20.60 -9.57 -21.22
CA LEU A 137 19.22 -9.75 -20.76
C LEU A 137 18.71 -11.15 -21.15
N THR A 138 18.22 -11.89 -20.16
CA THR A 138 17.62 -13.23 -20.31
C THR A 138 16.14 -13.19 -19.93
N PHE A 139 15.35 -14.15 -20.42
CA PHE A 139 13.91 -14.17 -20.20
C PHE A 139 13.56 -14.79 -18.84
N ASN A 140 13.71 -14.02 -17.77
CA ASN A 140 13.27 -14.32 -16.41
C ASN A 140 13.09 -13.02 -15.61
N GLU A 141 12.36 -13.11 -14.50
CA GLU A 141 12.00 -11.95 -13.66
C GLU A 141 13.22 -11.18 -13.15
N ASP A 142 14.21 -11.88 -12.61
CA ASP A 142 15.43 -11.26 -12.03
C ASP A 142 16.20 -10.45 -13.08
N SER A 143 16.40 -11.03 -14.26
CA SER A 143 17.10 -10.36 -15.36
C SER A 143 16.31 -9.15 -15.84
N ILE A 144 15.00 -9.30 -16.06
CA ILE A 144 14.12 -8.19 -16.48
C ILE A 144 14.17 -7.05 -15.45
N ASN A 145 14.11 -7.37 -14.15
CA ASN A 145 14.19 -6.39 -13.06
C ASN A 145 15.48 -5.57 -13.11
N VAL A 146 16.64 -6.25 -13.21
CA VAL A 146 17.94 -5.58 -13.31
C VAL A 146 17.99 -4.65 -14.52
N TYR A 147 17.55 -5.12 -15.69
CA TYR A 147 17.63 -4.34 -16.92
C TYR A 147 16.61 -3.22 -17.00
N GLN A 148 15.40 -3.40 -16.45
CA GLN A 148 14.41 -2.34 -16.33
C GLN A 148 14.89 -1.22 -15.41
N LYS A 149 15.46 -1.55 -14.24
CA LYS A 149 16.06 -0.57 -13.34
C LYS A 149 17.14 0.24 -14.05
N LYS A 150 18.03 -0.42 -14.79
CA LYS A 150 19.09 0.24 -15.58
C LYS A 150 18.53 1.16 -16.66
N TYR A 151 17.53 0.71 -17.42
CA TYR A 151 16.89 1.52 -18.46
C TYR A 151 16.21 2.76 -17.88
N ILE A 152 15.47 2.63 -16.77
CA ILE A 152 14.80 3.77 -16.14
C ILE A 152 15.84 4.74 -15.54
N SER A 153 16.88 4.20 -14.91
CA SER A 153 17.99 5.00 -14.35
C SER A 153 18.74 5.78 -15.43
N SER A 154 18.98 5.19 -16.61
CA SER A 154 19.66 5.88 -17.72
C SER A 154 18.86 7.05 -18.30
N LEU A 155 17.56 7.12 -18.02
CA LEU A 155 16.70 8.24 -18.41
C LEU A 155 16.64 9.36 -17.35
N GLY A 156 17.30 9.16 -16.20
CA GLY A 156 17.33 10.07 -15.06
C GLY A 156 16.14 9.90 -14.10
N TYR A 157 15.54 8.71 -14.05
CA TYR A 157 14.40 8.39 -13.17
C TYR A 157 14.76 7.26 -12.20
N HIS A 158 13.96 7.13 -11.14
CA HIS A 158 14.06 6.09 -10.13
C HIS A 158 12.88 5.13 -10.24
N THR A 159 13.05 3.89 -9.77
CA THR A 159 11.97 2.88 -9.83
C THR A 159 12.14 1.78 -8.79
N THR A 160 11.01 1.16 -8.43
CA THR A 160 10.96 -0.07 -7.65
C THR A 160 11.46 -1.29 -8.44
N GLY A 161 11.47 -1.19 -9.78
CA GLY A 161 11.93 -2.23 -10.70
C GLY A 161 10.81 -3.05 -11.31
N PHE A 162 11.13 -4.28 -11.69
CA PHE A 162 10.17 -5.27 -12.17
C PHE A 162 9.93 -6.30 -11.07
N GLY A 163 8.69 -6.38 -10.60
CA GLY A 163 8.26 -7.28 -9.54
C GLY A 163 6.79 -7.08 -9.26
N LYS A 164 6.22 -7.94 -8.42
CA LYS A 164 4.82 -7.83 -8.05
C LYS A 164 4.58 -6.87 -6.89
N THR A 165 3.36 -6.41 -6.77
CA THR A 165 2.82 -5.76 -5.58
C THR A 165 1.40 -6.27 -5.42
N GLY A 166 1.16 -7.01 -4.34
CA GLY A 166 -0.01 -7.90 -4.28
C GLY A 166 0.06 -8.95 -5.40
N GLY A 167 -1.03 -9.12 -6.15
CA GLY A 167 -1.13 -10.12 -7.21
C GLY A 167 -0.51 -9.74 -8.56
N LEU A 168 -0.19 -8.46 -8.78
CA LEU A 168 0.13 -7.91 -10.11
C LEU A 168 1.56 -7.38 -10.21
N TYR A 169 2.18 -7.52 -11.39
CA TYR A 169 3.41 -6.81 -11.71
C TYR A 169 3.18 -5.30 -11.70
N ASP A 170 4.04 -4.59 -10.97
CA ASP A 170 3.85 -3.16 -10.72
C ASP A 170 4.98 -2.30 -11.28
N LEU A 171 4.69 -1.00 -11.44
CA LEU A 171 5.63 0.01 -11.91
C LEU A 171 5.40 1.33 -11.19
N LEU A 172 6.29 1.61 -10.23
CA LEU A 172 6.44 2.93 -9.64
C LEU A 172 7.68 3.59 -10.24
N VAL A 173 7.51 4.83 -10.70
CA VAL A 173 8.59 5.63 -11.29
C VAL A 173 8.44 7.08 -10.85
N TRP A 174 9.54 7.64 -10.36
CA TRP A 174 9.62 9.03 -9.89
C TRP A 174 10.89 9.70 -10.39
N LYS A 175 10.89 11.03 -10.42
CA LYS A 175 12.00 11.81 -10.99
C LYS A 175 12.97 12.29 -9.93
N THR A 176 12.46 12.68 -8.76
CA THR A 176 13.28 13.31 -7.74
C THR A 176 13.14 12.57 -6.42
N GLU A 177 14.27 12.35 -5.74
CA GLU A 177 14.29 11.90 -4.37
C GLU A 177 15.32 12.68 -3.58
N LYS A 178 15.05 12.90 -2.30
CA LYS A 178 16.00 13.47 -1.34
C LYS A 178 16.05 12.58 -0.12
N ASP A 179 17.24 12.21 0.33
CA ASP A 179 17.40 11.46 1.55
C ASP A 179 17.56 12.35 2.79
N THR A 180 17.13 11.83 3.93
CA THR A 180 17.35 12.42 5.25
C THR A 180 17.53 11.28 6.24
N VAL A 181 18.39 11.47 7.23
CA VAL A 181 18.58 10.49 8.31
C VAL A 181 17.74 10.92 9.51
N TYR A 182 16.91 10.00 9.99
CA TYR A 182 16.18 10.13 11.24
C TYR A 182 16.82 9.20 12.27
N ASN A 183 17.04 9.70 13.48
CA ASN A 183 17.42 8.87 14.61
C ASN A 183 16.13 8.43 15.32
N LEU A 184 15.86 7.13 15.31
CA LEU A 184 14.64 6.54 15.83
C LEU A 184 14.98 5.58 16.96
N ASN A 185 14.17 5.56 18.02
CA ASN A 185 14.36 4.63 19.12
C ASN A 185 13.39 3.46 18.99
N TYR A 186 13.93 2.27 18.79
CA TYR A 186 13.17 1.01 18.80
C TYR A 186 13.70 0.15 19.94
N ASP A 187 12.82 -0.16 20.90
CA ASP A 187 13.10 -1.05 22.02
C ASP A 187 14.34 -0.63 22.83
N GLY A 188 14.47 0.69 23.07
CA GLY A 188 15.57 1.29 23.83
C GLY A 188 16.86 1.50 23.03
N LYS A 189 16.86 1.17 21.73
CA LYS A 189 18.04 1.32 20.84
C LYS A 189 17.83 2.45 19.86
N GLU A 190 18.74 3.42 19.89
CA GLU A 190 18.86 4.43 18.85
C GLU A 190 19.32 3.78 17.54
N THR A 191 18.57 4.03 16.48
CA THR A 191 18.77 3.49 15.15
C THR A 191 18.71 4.63 14.15
N ASP A 192 19.81 4.83 13.43
CA ASP A 192 19.82 5.75 12.29
C ASP A 192 19.11 5.11 11.11
N VAL A 193 18.11 5.83 10.62
CA VAL A 193 17.22 5.38 9.56
C VAL A 193 17.26 6.40 8.43
N LYS A 194 17.80 5.99 7.28
CA LYS A 194 17.74 6.78 6.06
C LYS A 194 16.33 6.70 5.47
N ILE A 195 15.74 7.85 5.16
CA ILE A 195 14.45 7.98 4.50
C ILE A 195 14.63 8.71 3.17
N TYR A 196 14.27 8.07 2.05
CA TYR A 196 14.18 8.70 0.74
C TYR A 196 12.79 9.31 0.54
N PHE A 197 12.71 10.63 0.47
CA PHE A 197 11.49 11.35 0.10
C PHE A 197 11.40 11.45 -1.42
N MET A 198 10.54 10.60 -2.00
CA MET A 198 10.30 10.53 -3.43
C MET A 198 9.22 11.52 -3.84
N ASP A 199 9.43 12.19 -4.97
CA ASP A 199 8.53 13.21 -5.52
C ASP A 199 8.54 13.18 -7.06
N ASP A 200 7.66 13.98 -7.67
CA ASP A 200 7.56 14.09 -9.14
C ASP A 200 7.30 12.74 -9.83
N PHE A 201 6.34 11.98 -9.30
CA PHE A 201 5.96 10.66 -9.83
C PHE A 201 5.44 10.73 -11.27
N VAL A 202 5.96 9.84 -12.11
CA VAL A 202 5.39 9.52 -13.43
C VAL A 202 4.22 8.53 -13.27
N THR A 203 4.38 7.53 -12.39
CA THR A 203 3.36 6.53 -12.07
C THR A 203 3.56 6.03 -10.66
N LEU A 204 2.46 5.83 -9.93
CA LEU A 204 2.44 5.18 -8.61
C LEU A 204 1.92 3.74 -8.66
N GLY A 205 1.78 3.18 -9.85
CA GLY A 205 1.50 1.77 -10.04
C GLY A 205 0.03 1.43 -10.27
N TRP A 206 -0.28 0.13 -10.21
CA TRP A 206 -1.58 -0.40 -10.63
C TRP A 206 -2.74 0.10 -9.77
N SER A 207 -2.50 0.33 -8.48
CA SER A 207 -3.52 0.79 -7.52
C SER A 207 -3.92 2.24 -7.77
N GLU A 208 -2.95 3.09 -8.12
CA GLU A 208 -3.21 4.45 -8.61
C GLU A 208 -4.09 4.40 -9.87
N TYR A 209 -3.74 3.53 -10.82
CA TYR A 209 -4.50 3.35 -12.05
C TYR A 209 -5.93 2.85 -11.78
N ALA A 210 -6.07 1.83 -10.94
CA ALA A 210 -7.34 1.17 -10.58
C ALA A 210 -8.33 2.11 -9.88
N THR A 211 -7.81 3.03 -9.07
CA THR A 211 -8.62 3.88 -8.19
C THR A 211 -8.69 5.33 -8.66
N LEU A 212 -8.36 5.61 -9.92
CA LEU A 212 -8.33 6.96 -10.50
C LEU A 212 -7.47 7.93 -9.68
N GLY A 213 -6.33 7.45 -9.16
CA GLY A 213 -5.40 8.22 -8.35
C GLY A 213 -5.81 8.39 -6.89
N ARG A 214 -6.91 7.77 -6.45
CA ARG A 214 -7.36 7.88 -5.06
C ARG A 214 -6.43 7.20 -4.07
N TYR A 215 -6.10 5.94 -4.36
CA TYR A 215 -5.28 5.09 -3.54
C TYR A 215 -4.03 4.73 -4.30
N TYR A 216 -2.92 4.83 -3.61
CA TYR A 216 -1.61 4.49 -4.12
C TYR A 216 -0.68 4.25 -2.93
N PRO A 217 0.48 3.65 -3.18
CA PRO A 217 1.52 3.54 -2.19
C PRO A 217 1.97 4.85 -1.56
N ALA A 218 1.99 4.92 -0.25
CA ALA A 218 2.41 6.07 0.52
C ALA A 218 3.85 5.91 1.03
N GLY A 219 4.34 4.68 1.17
CA GLY A 219 5.74 4.41 1.47
C GLY A 219 5.99 2.95 1.85
N TRP A 220 7.26 2.62 2.06
CA TRP A 220 7.73 1.27 2.34
C TRP A 220 9.09 1.26 3.04
N ALA A 221 9.40 0.17 3.74
CA ALA A 221 10.73 -0.14 4.24
C ALA A 221 11.47 -1.17 3.36
N THR A 222 12.79 -1.03 3.26
CA THR A 222 13.73 -2.08 2.86
C THR A 222 14.65 -2.42 4.03
N LYS A 223 15.66 -3.28 3.83
CA LYS A 223 16.67 -3.55 4.86
C LYS A 223 17.64 -2.38 5.06
N GLU A 224 17.68 -1.45 4.12
CA GLU A 224 18.67 -0.38 4.01
C GLU A 224 18.08 1.01 4.25
N ALA A 225 16.81 1.25 3.88
CA ALA A 225 16.18 2.55 4.01
C ALA A 225 14.65 2.46 4.02
N LEU A 226 14.01 3.57 4.38
CA LEU A 226 12.60 3.81 4.15
C LEU A 226 12.44 4.67 2.91
N PHE A 227 11.32 4.53 2.24
CA PHE A 227 10.96 5.28 1.06
C PHE A 227 9.59 5.90 1.28
N CYS A 228 9.52 7.22 1.24
CA CYS A 228 8.32 8.01 1.51
C CYS A 228 7.81 8.62 0.20
N VAL A 229 6.57 8.31 -0.20
CA VAL A 229 5.88 9.06 -1.24
C VAL A 229 5.48 10.40 -0.63
N LYS A 230 6.30 11.42 -0.84
CA LYS A 230 6.23 12.68 -0.09
C LYS A 230 4.86 13.34 -0.17
N LYS A 231 4.20 13.30 -1.33
CA LYS A 231 2.87 13.89 -1.53
C LYS A 231 1.75 13.22 -0.72
N ALA A 232 1.99 12.03 -0.16
CA ALA A 232 1.00 11.33 0.68
C ALA A 232 0.89 11.92 2.09
N TYR A 233 1.85 12.75 2.51
CA TYR A 233 1.99 13.18 3.90
C TYR A 233 2.21 14.69 4.04
N ASP A 234 1.60 15.28 5.07
CA ASP A 234 2.15 16.47 5.70
C ASP A 234 3.30 16.03 6.63
N LEU A 235 4.53 16.36 6.27
CA LEU A 235 5.75 15.93 6.98
C LEU A 235 5.85 16.47 8.42
N LYS A 236 5.00 17.43 8.81
CA LYS A 236 4.94 17.93 10.19
C LYS A 236 3.86 17.20 11.02
N SER A 237 2.96 16.48 10.36
CA SER A 237 1.83 15.83 11.02
C SER A 237 2.25 14.66 11.89
N GLU A 238 1.40 14.36 12.88
CA GLU A 238 1.51 13.15 13.67
C GLU A 238 1.35 11.89 12.80
N THR A 239 0.46 11.92 11.81
CA THR A 239 0.26 10.79 10.87
C THR A 239 1.56 10.44 10.15
N PHE A 240 2.33 11.42 9.71
CA PHE A 240 3.65 11.16 9.10
C PHE A 240 4.62 10.54 10.11
N LYS A 241 4.72 11.12 11.31
CA LYS A 241 5.66 10.64 12.34
C LYS A 241 5.32 9.23 12.85
N ILE A 242 4.04 8.88 12.93
CA ILE A 242 3.60 7.65 13.60
C ILE A 242 3.14 6.61 12.59
N SER A 243 2.10 6.89 11.80
CA SER A 243 1.60 5.92 10.80
C SER A 243 2.59 5.63 9.66
N TYR A 244 3.53 6.53 9.38
CA TYR A 244 4.59 6.25 8.40
C TYR A 244 5.92 5.90 9.07
N ILE A 245 6.57 6.86 9.75
CA ILE A 245 7.90 6.61 10.33
C ILE A 245 7.84 5.52 11.42
N GLY A 246 6.87 5.58 12.33
CA GLY A 246 6.69 4.55 13.36
C GLY A 246 6.43 3.16 12.77
N HIS A 247 5.51 3.08 11.80
CA HIS A 247 5.13 1.82 11.13
C HIS A 247 6.27 1.21 10.29
N GLU A 248 6.74 1.94 9.27
CA GLU A 248 7.78 1.45 8.36
C GLU A 248 9.13 1.31 9.06
N GLY A 249 9.41 2.17 10.04
CA GLY A 249 10.62 2.05 10.82
C GLY A 249 10.60 0.84 11.77
N ARG A 250 9.41 0.40 12.24
CA ARG A 250 9.28 -0.90 12.91
C ARG A 250 9.60 -2.04 11.94
N HIS A 251 9.10 -2.01 10.70
CA HIS A 251 9.50 -3.00 9.69
C HIS A 251 11.02 -3.02 9.46
N PHE A 252 11.62 -1.85 9.32
CA PHE A 252 13.07 -1.71 9.17
C PHE A 252 13.86 -2.34 10.33
N ALA A 253 13.42 -2.10 11.57
CA ALA A 253 14.03 -2.71 12.75
C ALA A 253 13.81 -4.24 12.76
N ASP A 254 12.59 -4.69 12.52
CA ASP A 254 12.22 -6.11 12.56
C ASP A 254 12.91 -6.93 11.45
N TYR A 255 13.24 -6.34 10.29
CA TYR A 255 14.06 -7.02 9.27
C TYR A 255 15.46 -7.40 9.77
N LYS A 256 15.98 -6.69 10.76
CA LYS A 256 17.27 -7.00 11.41
C LYS A 256 17.09 -7.93 12.60
N LEU A 257 16.07 -7.69 13.43
CA LEU A 257 15.80 -8.47 14.64
C LEU A 257 15.30 -9.89 14.31
N PHE A 258 14.43 -10.01 13.30
CA PHE A 258 13.78 -11.26 12.94
C PHE A 258 13.94 -11.54 11.43
N PRO A 259 15.17 -11.81 10.95
CA PRO A 259 15.47 -11.95 9.51
C PRO A 259 14.78 -13.15 8.85
N LYS A 260 14.21 -14.05 9.65
CA LYS A 260 13.48 -15.24 9.22
C LYS A 260 11.97 -15.12 9.36
N LEU A 261 11.48 -14.06 10.01
CA LEU A 261 10.06 -13.76 9.99
C LEU A 261 9.66 -13.57 8.53
N LYS A 262 8.53 -14.18 8.14
CA LYS A 262 7.99 -13.99 6.79
C LYS A 262 7.94 -12.50 6.50
N GLY A 263 8.66 -12.07 5.47
CA GLY A 263 8.82 -10.66 5.16
C GLY A 263 7.52 -10.01 4.67
N VAL A 264 7.64 -8.75 4.27
CA VAL A 264 6.75 -7.98 3.38
C VAL A 264 5.26 -8.40 3.40
N GLY A 265 4.45 -7.69 4.17
CA GLY A 265 2.98 -7.87 4.19
C GLY A 265 2.50 -9.10 4.96
N SER A 266 3.38 -9.79 5.70
CA SER A 266 2.95 -10.85 6.63
C SER A 266 2.19 -10.26 7.81
N ALA A 267 1.21 -11.01 8.32
CA ALA A 267 0.38 -10.55 9.43
C ALA A 267 1.22 -10.28 10.70
N ASP A 268 2.24 -11.08 10.98
CA ASP A 268 3.10 -10.89 12.16
C ASP A 268 3.90 -9.58 12.10
N LEU A 269 4.50 -9.26 10.94
CA LEU A 269 5.25 -8.02 10.75
C LEU A 269 4.33 -6.80 10.87
N GLU A 270 3.15 -6.90 10.25
CA GLU A 270 2.10 -5.88 10.26
C GLU A 270 1.50 -5.64 11.65
N TYR A 271 1.38 -6.68 12.47
CA TYR A 271 0.87 -6.60 13.84
C TYR A 271 1.81 -5.77 14.71
N ARG A 272 3.12 -6.05 14.63
CA ARG A 272 4.15 -5.33 15.38
C ARG A 272 4.20 -3.84 15.01
N ALA A 273 4.11 -3.52 13.72
CA ALA A 273 4.05 -2.14 13.26
C ALA A 273 2.81 -1.40 13.75
N LYS A 274 1.63 -2.05 13.73
CA LYS A 274 0.38 -1.45 14.25
C LYS A 274 0.40 -1.25 15.76
N LEU A 275 0.98 -2.17 16.54
CA LEU A 275 1.19 -1.95 17.97
C LEU A 275 2.15 -0.77 18.22
N THR A 276 3.18 -0.63 17.40
CA THR A 276 4.10 0.52 17.45
C THR A 276 3.37 1.83 17.14
N GLU A 277 2.43 1.85 16.19
CA GLU A 277 1.59 3.03 15.96
C GLU A 277 0.77 3.38 17.21
N LEU A 278 0.04 2.40 17.76
CA LEU A 278 -0.84 2.61 18.91
C LEU A 278 -0.09 2.96 20.19
N SER A 279 1.18 2.57 20.34
CA SER A 279 1.97 2.97 21.51
C SER A 279 2.44 4.42 21.47
N LEU A 280 2.47 5.05 20.30
CA LEU A 280 3.05 6.39 20.10
C LEU A 280 2.01 7.49 19.90
N TYR A 281 0.80 7.15 19.46
CA TYR A 281 -0.24 8.13 19.12
C TYR A 281 -0.71 8.96 20.31
N SER A 282 -0.87 10.27 20.10
CA SER A 282 -1.65 11.15 20.97
C SER A 282 -3.12 10.70 21.03
N PRO A 283 -3.92 11.16 22.01
CA PRO A 283 -5.30 10.71 22.18
C PRO A 283 -6.15 10.84 20.91
N ASP A 284 -6.12 12.00 20.25
CA ASP A 284 -6.91 12.25 19.04
C ASP A 284 -6.49 11.36 17.86
N GLY A 285 -5.19 11.14 17.69
CA GLY A 285 -4.65 10.24 16.66
C GLY A 285 -4.97 8.78 16.96
N LEU A 286 -4.86 8.39 18.23
CA LEU A 286 -5.07 7.03 18.73
C LEU A 286 -6.49 6.55 18.43
N TYR A 287 -7.52 7.32 18.81
CA TYR A 287 -8.90 6.88 18.60
C TYR A 287 -9.28 6.80 17.11
N LYS A 288 -8.74 7.70 16.27
CA LYS A 288 -8.89 7.60 14.80
C LYS A 288 -8.24 6.32 14.27
N ARG A 289 -7.06 5.98 14.78
CA ARG A 289 -6.31 4.78 14.39
C ARG A 289 -7.01 3.49 14.84
N LEU A 290 -7.52 3.45 16.07
CA LEU A 290 -8.34 2.35 16.59
C LEU A 290 -9.59 2.14 15.74
N GLN A 291 -10.34 3.21 15.46
CA GLN A 291 -11.52 3.12 14.60
C GLN A 291 -11.16 2.57 13.21
N PHE A 292 -10.03 2.99 12.64
CA PHE A 292 -9.54 2.43 11.38
C PHE A 292 -9.28 0.94 11.50
N PHE A 293 -8.57 0.46 12.54
CA PHE A 293 -8.30 -0.96 12.70
C PHE A 293 -9.56 -1.79 12.95
N ILE A 294 -10.50 -1.28 13.76
CA ILE A 294 -11.80 -1.92 13.98
C ILE A 294 -12.53 -2.12 12.65
N ASN A 295 -12.52 -1.10 11.77
CA ASN A 295 -13.25 -1.12 10.50
C ASN A 295 -12.58 -1.97 9.42
N ASN A 296 -11.26 -2.14 9.48
CA ASN A 296 -10.48 -2.84 8.44
C ASN A 296 -9.93 -4.20 8.89
N GLY A 297 -10.20 -4.60 10.13
CA GLY A 297 -9.80 -5.89 10.70
C GLY A 297 -10.63 -7.05 10.15
N ASN A 298 -9.97 -8.07 9.61
CA ASN A 298 -10.60 -9.32 9.19
C ASN A 298 -9.62 -10.50 9.36
N TYR A 299 -9.94 -11.38 10.30
CA TYR A 299 -9.13 -12.56 10.65
C TYR A 299 -9.03 -13.60 9.52
N ASP A 300 -10.08 -13.70 8.70
CA ASP A 300 -10.19 -14.67 7.60
C ASP A 300 -9.65 -14.12 6.27
N SER A 301 -9.11 -12.90 6.27
CA SER A 301 -8.49 -12.31 5.09
C SER A 301 -7.20 -13.03 4.70
N GLU A 302 -6.82 -12.95 3.43
CA GLU A 302 -5.47 -13.29 2.96
C GLU A 302 -4.50 -12.09 3.04
N ASN A 303 -5.02 -10.88 3.34
CA ASN A 303 -4.22 -9.67 3.48
C ASN A 303 -3.68 -9.55 4.92
N GLY A 304 -2.35 -9.57 5.07
CA GLY A 304 -1.69 -9.45 6.36
C GLY A 304 -2.02 -8.16 7.12
N HIS A 305 -2.30 -7.04 6.44
CA HIS A 305 -2.72 -5.81 7.13
C HIS A 305 -4.09 -6.00 7.82
N SER A 306 -5.04 -6.67 7.16
CA SER A 306 -6.39 -6.91 7.70
C SER A 306 -6.36 -7.92 8.85
N ILE A 307 -5.57 -8.99 8.72
CA ILE A 307 -5.38 -9.95 9.81
C ILE A 307 -4.73 -9.26 11.01
N ALA A 308 -3.66 -8.50 10.79
CA ALA A 308 -2.96 -7.78 11.84
C ALA A 308 -3.85 -6.76 12.57
N ALA A 309 -4.63 -5.97 11.83
CA ALA A 309 -5.57 -5.02 12.42
C ALA A 309 -6.60 -5.73 13.32
N PHE A 310 -7.12 -6.88 12.88
CA PHE A 310 -8.01 -7.69 13.70
C PHE A 310 -7.30 -8.18 14.98
N CYS A 311 -6.12 -8.78 14.86
CA CYS A 311 -5.42 -9.34 16.02
C CYS A 311 -5.01 -8.26 17.02
N VAL A 312 -4.60 -7.07 16.57
CA VAL A 312 -4.32 -5.94 17.46
C VAL A 312 -5.54 -5.55 18.29
N ILE A 313 -6.71 -5.40 17.65
CA ILE A 313 -7.95 -5.07 18.36
C ILE A 313 -8.36 -6.21 19.30
N ARG A 314 -8.28 -7.47 18.85
CA ARG A 314 -8.56 -8.66 19.67
C ARG A 314 -7.73 -8.68 20.95
N ASP A 315 -6.42 -8.53 20.82
CA ASP A 315 -5.49 -8.71 21.94
C ASP A 315 -5.56 -7.53 22.93
N LEU A 316 -5.70 -6.29 22.43
CA LEU A 316 -6.00 -5.15 23.28
C LEU A 316 -7.35 -5.29 23.99
N SER A 317 -8.36 -5.84 23.30
CA SER A 317 -9.69 -6.03 23.89
C SER A 317 -9.68 -7.03 25.04
N ARG A 318 -8.96 -8.14 24.85
CA ARG A 318 -8.77 -9.14 25.90
C ARG A 318 -8.06 -8.56 27.11
N LEU A 319 -7.06 -7.72 26.89
CA LEU A 319 -6.28 -7.10 27.96
C LEU A 319 -7.06 -6.00 28.71
N LEU A 320 -7.87 -5.20 28.01
CA LEU A 320 -8.49 -3.98 28.57
C LEU A 320 -9.96 -4.14 28.96
N PHE A 321 -10.71 -4.98 28.24
CA PHE A 321 -12.16 -5.17 28.42
C PHE A 321 -12.54 -6.59 28.84
N GLN A 322 -11.59 -7.54 28.85
CA GLN A 322 -11.84 -8.95 29.11
C GLN A 322 -12.88 -9.56 28.15
N ASN A 323 -12.90 -9.10 26.90
CA ASN A 323 -13.70 -9.67 25.82
C ASN A 323 -12.83 -9.92 24.58
N ASP A 324 -13.34 -10.72 23.64
CA ASP A 324 -12.54 -11.13 22.48
C ASP A 324 -12.32 -10.02 21.46
N TYR A 325 -13.27 -9.11 21.26
CA TYR A 325 -13.17 -8.06 20.25
C TYR A 325 -14.16 -6.92 20.53
N GLU A 326 -13.68 -5.77 21.00
CA GLU A 326 -14.51 -4.60 21.25
C GLU A 326 -14.58 -3.68 20.02
N LYS A 327 -15.80 -3.50 19.48
CA LYS A 327 -16.07 -2.69 18.28
C LYS A 327 -16.53 -1.28 18.62
N ASP A 328 -17.01 -1.05 19.84
CA ASP A 328 -17.58 0.22 20.26
C ASP A 328 -16.49 1.24 20.60
N LEU A 329 -16.29 2.22 19.70
CA LEU A 329 -15.30 3.28 19.89
C LEU A 329 -15.56 4.12 21.15
N GLU A 330 -16.81 4.26 21.60
CA GLU A 330 -17.10 5.05 22.80
C GLU A 330 -16.56 4.35 24.07
N LYS A 331 -16.54 3.01 24.10
CA LYS A 331 -15.85 2.27 25.17
C LYS A 331 -14.34 2.44 25.12
N TRP A 332 -13.75 2.47 23.92
CA TRP A 332 -12.33 2.79 23.77
C TRP A 332 -11.99 4.20 24.27
N LYS A 333 -12.83 5.20 23.96
CA LYS A 333 -12.68 6.59 24.43
C LYS A 333 -12.84 6.73 25.94
N ALA A 334 -13.57 5.83 26.59
CA ALA A 334 -13.70 5.80 28.04
C ALA A 334 -12.40 5.34 28.76
N ILE A 335 -11.48 4.69 28.04
CA ILE A 335 -10.16 4.33 28.57
C ILE A 335 -9.18 5.50 28.31
N PRO A 336 -8.41 5.95 29.32
CA PRO A 336 -7.34 6.92 29.11
C PRO A 336 -6.36 6.44 28.04
N ALA A 337 -6.08 7.30 27.06
CA ALA A 337 -5.19 6.98 25.93
C ALA A 337 -3.85 6.36 26.38
N ALA A 338 -3.22 6.92 27.43
CA ALA A 338 -1.98 6.40 27.99
C ALA A 338 -2.05 4.92 28.39
N LYS A 339 -3.18 4.46 28.96
CA LYS A 339 -3.35 3.04 29.30
C LYS A 339 -3.42 2.14 28.06
N ILE A 340 -4.00 2.64 26.96
CA ILE A 340 -4.03 1.93 25.68
C ILE A 340 -2.62 1.92 25.06
N ASN A 341 -1.89 3.04 25.11
CA ASN A 341 -0.51 3.12 24.62
C ASN A 341 0.40 2.13 25.36
N GLU A 342 0.30 2.06 26.70
CA GLU A 342 1.02 1.13 27.55
C GLU A 342 0.64 -0.33 27.24
N ALA A 343 -0.65 -0.62 27.06
CA ALA A 343 -1.13 -1.94 26.67
C ALA A 343 -0.56 -2.38 25.30
N ALA A 344 -0.52 -1.49 24.31
CA ALA A 344 0.07 -1.76 23.01
C ALA A 344 1.60 -2.03 23.10
N THR A 345 2.29 -1.25 23.94
CA THR A 345 3.72 -1.46 24.23
C THR A 345 3.97 -2.83 24.85
N LYS A 346 3.17 -3.20 25.87
CA LYS A 346 3.26 -4.50 26.54
C LYS A 346 3.05 -5.67 25.56
N LEU A 347 2.02 -5.61 24.73
CA LEU A 347 1.77 -6.64 23.71
C LEU A 347 2.93 -6.76 22.71
N LEU A 348 3.55 -5.63 22.34
CA LEU A 348 4.70 -5.62 21.43
C LEU A 348 5.93 -6.28 22.07
N GLU A 349 6.18 -6.01 23.35
CA GLU A 349 7.26 -6.64 24.12
C GLU A 349 7.03 -8.15 24.29
N GLU A 350 5.81 -8.58 24.61
CA GLU A 350 5.44 -9.98 24.73
C GLU A 350 5.62 -10.72 23.40
N ASN A 351 5.17 -10.11 22.29
CA ASN A 351 5.37 -10.64 20.95
C ASN A 351 6.87 -10.73 20.58
N THR A 352 7.66 -9.73 20.95
CA THR A 352 9.13 -9.73 20.77
C THR A 352 9.76 -10.92 21.48
N LYS A 353 9.45 -11.12 22.77
CA LYS A 353 9.94 -12.26 23.57
C LYS A 353 9.51 -13.61 22.99
N ALA A 354 8.31 -13.69 22.42
CA ALA A 354 7.82 -14.91 21.78
C ALA A 354 8.60 -15.25 20.50
N LEU A 355 8.84 -14.26 19.64
CA LEU A 355 9.62 -14.42 18.40
C LEU A 355 11.09 -14.77 18.67
N GLU A 356 11.69 -14.22 19.72
CA GLU A 356 13.07 -14.57 20.13
C GLU A 356 13.19 -16.04 20.55
N LYS A 357 12.16 -16.60 21.19
CA LYS A 357 12.13 -18.01 21.60
C LYS A 357 11.91 -18.96 20.43
N ILE A 358 11.20 -18.52 19.39
CA ILE A 358 10.86 -19.37 18.24
C ILE A 358 11.16 -18.62 16.93
N PRO A 359 12.43 -18.56 16.52
CA PRO A 359 12.91 -17.65 15.48
C PRO A 359 12.44 -17.97 14.05
N ASN A 360 11.61 -19.00 13.86
CA ASN A 360 11.10 -19.44 12.55
C ASN A 360 9.55 -19.57 12.52
N VAL A 361 8.81 -18.94 13.44
CA VAL A 361 7.34 -19.03 13.41
C VAL A 361 6.78 -18.13 12.33
N GLU A 362 5.90 -18.72 11.51
CA GLU A 362 4.96 -17.98 10.68
C GLU A 362 3.57 -18.06 11.30
N ASN A 363 2.79 -16.98 11.19
CA ASN A 363 1.42 -16.88 11.68
C ASN A 363 1.34 -17.02 13.22
N LEU A 364 2.30 -16.42 13.95
CA LEU A 364 2.31 -16.46 15.41
C LEU A 364 1.04 -15.79 16.00
N ILE A 365 0.56 -14.74 15.35
CA ILE A 365 -0.59 -13.97 15.83
C ILE A 365 -1.95 -14.55 15.41
N LYS A 366 -1.97 -15.51 14.47
CA LYS A 366 -3.21 -16.09 13.96
C LYS A 366 -3.72 -17.12 14.96
#